data_AF-A0A4Y8Z374-F1
#
_entry.id   AF-A0A4Y8Z374-F1
#
_cell.length_a   1.000
_cell.length_b   1.000
_cell.length_c   1.000
_cell.angle_alpha   90.00
_cell.angle_beta   90.00
_cell.angle_gamma   90.00
#
_symmetry.space_group_name_H-M   'P 1'
#
loop_
_entity.id
_entity.type
_entity.pdbx_description
1 polymer ?
#
loop_
_entity_poly.entity_id
_entity_poly.type
_entity_poly.pdbx_seq_one_letter_code
_entity_poly.pdbx_strand_id
1 'polypeptide(L)'
;MPSVLFVLSASDHWTLKDGTRHETGFWAEEFVVPHDVFADAGWDVAVATPGGVAPTVDQTSLGLMGGAPWKTDRLKRDLERRGADYSSATLPYRPHVVVDRHLYTGQNPQSSRPLAERILADAEARR
;
A
#
# COMPACT_ATOMS: atom_id res chain seq x y z
N MET A 1 -7.14 15.41 -25.75
CA MET A 1 -7.77 14.80 -24.56
C MET A 1 -6.83 15.01 -23.39
N PRO A 2 -7.33 15.40 -22.20
CA PRO A 2 -6.49 15.52 -21.00
C PRO A 2 -6.01 14.14 -20.53
N SER A 3 -4.86 14.11 -19.86
CA SER A 3 -4.22 12.89 -19.38
C SER A 3 -3.91 12.97 -17.89
N VAL A 4 -3.90 11.83 -17.20
CA VAL A 4 -3.50 11.71 -15.80
C VAL A 4 -2.56 10.51 -15.62
N LEU A 5 -1.51 10.69 -14.82
CA LEU A 5 -0.58 9.63 -14.45
C LEU A 5 -0.77 9.26 -12.98
N PHE A 6 -1.19 8.02 -12.72
CA PHE A 6 -1.12 7.42 -11.40
C PHE A 6 0.26 6.78 -11.22
N VAL A 7 0.99 7.20 -10.19
CA VAL A 7 2.23 6.54 -9.79
C VAL A 7 1.95 5.71 -8.54
N LEU A 8 1.97 4.39 -8.69
CA LEU A 8 1.71 3.45 -7.61
C LEU A 8 3.01 2.82 -7.10
N SER A 9 2.98 2.38 -5.84
CA SER A 9 4.06 1.58 -5.29
C SER A 9 4.14 0.23 -6.00
N ALA A 10 5.35 -0.20 -6.35
CA ALA A 10 5.62 -1.55 -6.85
C ALA A 10 5.84 -2.58 -5.72
N SER A 11 5.83 -2.14 -4.45
CA SER A 11 6.19 -2.99 -3.32
C SER A 11 5.00 -3.85 -2.89
N ASP A 12 5.21 -5.17 -2.82
CA ASP A 12 4.28 -6.20 -2.31
C ASP A 12 4.38 -6.42 -0.80
N HIS A 13 5.43 -5.86 -0.22
CA HIS A 13 5.70 -5.98 1.19
C HIS A 13 6.53 -4.81 1.65
N TRP A 14 6.61 -4.66 2.95
CA TRP A 14 7.64 -3.91 3.59
C TRP A 14 8.61 -4.86 4.32
N THR A 15 9.91 -4.53 4.31
CA THR A 15 10.94 -5.28 5.05
C THR A 15 11.12 -4.67 6.43
N LEU A 16 10.72 -5.43 7.45
CA LEU A 16 10.63 -4.99 8.84
C LEU A 16 12.00 -4.86 9.51
N LYS A 17 12.02 -4.17 10.67
CA LYS A 17 13.24 -3.96 11.47
C LYS A 17 14.03 -5.23 11.72
N ASP A 18 13.32 -6.34 11.90
CA ASP A 18 13.81 -7.67 12.26
C ASP A 18 14.10 -8.55 11.04
N GLY A 19 14.01 -7.97 9.84
CA GLY A 19 14.19 -8.67 8.57
C GLY A 19 12.98 -9.46 8.09
N THR A 20 11.90 -9.55 8.89
CA THR A 20 10.67 -10.23 8.46
C THR A 20 9.92 -9.38 7.43
N ARG A 21 9.09 -10.03 6.60
CA ARG A 21 8.31 -9.35 5.56
C ARG A 21 6.88 -9.10 6.06
N HIS A 22 6.37 -7.89 5.85
CA HIS A 22 4.95 -7.57 6.02
C HIS A 22 4.31 -7.32 4.69
N GLU A 23 3.32 -8.13 4.34
CA GLU A 23 2.58 -7.97 3.10
C GLU A 23 1.73 -6.70 3.12
N THR A 24 1.78 -5.95 2.03
CA THR A 24 1.03 -4.69 1.85
C THR A 24 0.98 -4.35 0.37
N GLY A 25 0.46 -3.17 0.05
CA GLY A 25 0.35 -2.68 -1.30
C GLY A 25 -0.27 -1.30 -1.35
N PHE A 26 -0.73 -0.88 -2.52
CA PHE A 26 -1.56 0.32 -2.62
C PHE A 26 -2.98 0.04 -2.11
N TRP A 27 -3.64 1.05 -1.54
CA TRP A 27 -5.02 0.91 -1.08
C TRP A 27 -6.00 0.90 -2.27
N ALA A 28 -6.76 -0.19 -2.43
CA ALA A 28 -7.59 -0.43 -3.60
C ALA A 28 -8.53 0.73 -3.93
N GLU A 29 -9.25 1.22 -2.92
CA GLU A 29 -10.22 2.29 -3.11
C GLU A 29 -9.58 3.60 -3.57
N GLU A 30 -8.44 3.94 -3.00
CA GLU A 30 -7.71 5.19 -3.29
C GLU A 30 -7.16 5.21 -4.72
N PHE A 31 -7.07 4.05 -5.36
CA PHE A 31 -6.72 3.94 -6.77
C PHE A 31 -7.96 3.78 -7.67
N VAL A 32 -8.78 2.76 -7.41
CA VAL A 32 -9.89 2.37 -8.31
C VAL A 32 -10.92 3.49 -8.44
N VAL A 33 -11.30 4.15 -7.34
CA VAL A 33 -12.33 5.19 -7.36
C VAL A 33 -11.90 6.41 -8.18
N PRO A 34 -10.76 7.06 -7.93
CA PRO A 34 -10.34 8.20 -8.75
C PRO A 34 -9.98 7.77 -10.17
N HIS A 35 -9.42 6.58 -10.38
CA HIS A 35 -9.20 6.06 -11.73
C HIS A 35 -10.49 6.05 -12.54
N ASP A 36 -11.57 5.45 -12.01
CA ASP A 36 -12.85 5.34 -12.72
C ASP A 36 -13.44 6.72 -13.01
N VAL A 37 -13.34 7.66 -12.07
CA VAL A 37 -13.77 9.06 -12.30
C VAL A 37 -13.05 9.68 -13.51
N PHE A 38 -11.74 9.48 -13.67
CA PHE A 38 -10.99 10.01 -14.82
C PHE A 38 -11.29 9.26 -16.12
N ALA A 39 -11.39 7.92 -16.05
CA ALA A 39 -11.70 7.09 -17.22
C ALA A 39 -13.11 7.40 -17.76
N ASP A 40 -14.11 7.50 -16.89
CA ASP A 40 -15.49 7.84 -17.24
C ASP A 40 -15.61 9.27 -17.81
N ALA A 41 -14.71 10.17 -17.40
CA ALA A 41 -14.59 11.51 -17.96
C ALA A 41 -13.87 11.54 -19.33
N GLY A 42 -13.43 10.40 -19.86
CA GLY A 42 -12.73 10.28 -21.15
C GLY A 42 -11.30 10.79 -21.14
N TRP A 43 -10.63 10.81 -19.98
CA TRP A 43 -9.21 11.15 -19.88
C TRP A 43 -8.34 9.97 -20.31
N ASP A 44 -7.15 10.27 -20.82
CA ASP A 44 -6.10 9.27 -21.03
C ASP A 44 -5.44 8.96 -19.68
N VAL A 45 -5.66 7.75 -19.15
CA VAL A 45 -5.20 7.34 -17.81
C VAL A 45 -4.00 6.41 -17.94
N ALA A 46 -2.84 6.88 -17.51
CA ALA A 46 -1.63 6.07 -17.41
C ALA A 46 -1.39 5.64 -15.96
N VAL A 47 -0.87 4.42 -15.78
CA VAL A 47 -0.42 3.91 -14.48
C VAL A 47 1.04 3.53 -14.61
N ALA A 48 1.87 4.03 -13.70
CA ALA A 48 3.29 3.71 -13.63
C ALA A 48 3.69 3.25 -12.23
N THR A 49 4.74 2.45 -12.20
CA THR A 49 5.39 1.99 -10.97
C THR A 49 6.90 2.06 -11.18
N PRO A 50 7.71 2.16 -10.10
CA PRO A 50 9.15 1.99 -10.21
C PRO A 50 9.50 0.65 -10.89
N GLY A 51 10.27 0.72 -11.98
CA GLY A 51 10.68 -0.47 -12.73
C GLY A 51 9.59 -1.11 -13.61
N GLY A 52 8.38 -0.54 -13.69
CA GLY A 52 7.29 -1.08 -14.53
C GLY A 52 6.71 -2.41 -14.06
N VAL A 53 6.90 -2.74 -12.77
CA VAL A 53 6.38 -3.97 -12.15
C VAL A 53 4.91 -3.78 -11.77
N ALA A 54 4.09 -4.82 -11.88
CA ALA A 54 2.70 -4.75 -11.46
C ALA A 54 2.61 -4.35 -9.96
N PRO A 55 1.84 -3.30 -9.61
CA PRO A 55 1.69 -2.88 -8.24
C PRO A 55 0.86 -3.92 -7.47
N THR A 56 1.24 -4.18 -6.22
CA THR A 56 0.51 -5.10 -5.35
C THR A 56 -0.57 -4.35 -4.60
N VAL A 57 -1.76 -4.94 -4.45
CA VAL A 57 -2.85 -4.34 -3.68
C VAL A 57 -2.71 -4.68 -2.20
N ASP A 58 -2.94 -3.70 -1.33
CA ASP A 58 -3.09 -3.99 0.10
C ASP A 58 -4.42 -4.69 0.33
N GLN A 59 -4.34 -5.85 0.93
CA GLN A 59 -5.47 -6.74 1.15
C GLN A 59 -6.54 -6.20 2.04
N THR A 60 -6.06 -5.45 3.02
CA THR A 60 -6.85 -4.87 4.09
C THR A 60 -7.89 -3.94 3.47
N SER A 61 -7.54 -3.33 2.33
CA SER A 61 -8.42 -2.48 1.53
C SER A 61 -9.55 -3.23 0.81
N LEU A 62 -9.48 -4.56 0.69
CA LEU A 62 -10.55 -5.41 0.16
C LEU A 62 -11.30 -6.20 1.25
N GLY A 63 -10.95 -6.00 2.52
CA GLY A 63 -11.65 -6.58 3.67
C GLY A 63 -12.59 -5.58 4.35
N LEU A 64 -13.10 -5.94 5.53
CA LEU A 64 -13.98 -5.08 6.36
C LEU A 64 -13.41 -3.67 6.63
N MET A 65 -12.08 -3.54 6.64
CA MET A 65 -11.39 -2.24 6.81
C MET A 65 -11.47 -1.35 5.55
N GLY A 66 -11.66 -1.94 4.38
CA GLY A 66 -11.95 -1.26 3.11
C GLY A 66 -13.40 -0.81 2.92
N GLY A 67 -14.29 -1.28 3.80
CA GLY A 67 -15.70 -0.88 3.84
C GLY A 67 -16.66 -2.05 3.72
N ALA A 68 -17.89 -1.74 3.31
CA ALA A 68 -18.96 -2.72 3.25
C ALA A 68 -18.68 -3.83 2.20
N PRO A 69 -19.17 -5.07 2.40
CA PRO A 69 -18.85 -6.22 1.55
C PRO A 69 -19.12 -5.99 0.05
N TRP A 70 -20.25 -5.37 -0.30
CA TRP A 70 -20.58 -5.09 -1.71
C TRP A 70 -19.57 -4.14 -2.38
N LYS A 71 -19.00 -3.21 -1.62
CA LYS A 71 -18.02 -2.24 -2.10
C LYS A 71 -16.66 -2.92 -2.29
N THR A 72 -16.22 -3.70 -1.30
CA THR A 72 -14.95 -4.43 -1.39
C THR A 72 -14.98 -5.49 -2.48
N ASP A 73 -16.12 -6.16 -2.68
CA ASP A 73 -16.32 -7.10 -3.80
C ASP A 73 -16.22 -6.40 -5.16
N ARG A 74 -16.75 -5.17 -5.27
CA ARG A 74 -16.60 -4.35 -6.47
C ARG A 74 -15.12 -4.03 -6.70
N LEU A 75 -14.44 -3.47 -5.70
CA LEU A 75 -13.01 -3.13 -5.79
C LEU A 75 -12.15 -4.34 -6.17
N LYS A 76 -12.41 -5.50 -5.57
CA LYS A 76 -11.70 -6.74 -5.89
C LYS A 76 -11.88 -7.14 -7.36
N ARG A 77 -13.13 -7.20 -7.84
CA ARG A 77 -13.40 -7.50 -9.26
C ARG A 77 -12.75 -6.49 -10.18
N ASP A 78 -12.71 -5.21 -9.80
CA ASP A 78 -12.11 -4.16 -10.62
C ASP A 78 -10.60 -4.33 -10.71
N LEU A 79 -9.95 -4.72 -9.63
CA LEU A 79 -8.52 -5.01 -9.59
C LEU A 79 -8.13 -6.31 -10.30
N GLU A 80 -8.92 -7.38 -10.14
CA GLU A 80 -8.71 -8.64 -10.87
C GLU A 80 -8.80 -8.42 -12.38
N ARG A 81 -9.77 -7.62 -12.86
CA ARG A 81 -9.86 -7.23 -14.28
C ARG A 81 -8.63 -6.45 -14.77
N ARG A 82 -7.81 -5.93 -13.86
CA ARG A 82 -6.61 -5.13 -14.13
C ARG A 82 -5.29 -5.88 -13.82
N GLY A 83 -5.35 -7.10 -13.27
CA GLY A 83 -4.21 -8.01 -13.11
C GLY A 83 -3.35 -7.88 -11.84
N ALA A 84 -3.92 -7.63 -10.65
CA ALA A 84 -3.17 -7.51 -9.37
C ALA A 84 -3.08 -8.82 -8.53
N ASP A 85 -2.00 -9.00 -7.73
CA ASP A 85 -1.74 -10.13 -6.79
C ASP A 85 -2.01 -9.75 -5.29
N TYR A 86 -2.44 -10.70 -4.41
CA TYR A 86 -3.10 -10.43 -3.08
C TYR A 86 -2.74 -11.40 -1.88
N SER A 87 -2.14 -10.97 -0.70
CA SER A 87 -2.10 -11.68 0.67
C SER A 87 -1.91 -10.84 2.02
N SER A 88 -2.41 -11.25 3.25
CA SER A 88 -2.59 -10.44 4.55
C SER A 88 -2.23 -11.07 5.96
N ALA A 89 -2.05 -10.26 7.04
CA ALA A 89 -1.83 -10.67 8.46
C ALA A 89 -3.08 -11.08 9.28
N THR A 90 -2.90 -11.87 10.35
CA THR A 90 -4.00 -12.60 11.01
C THR A 90 -4.85 -11.82 12.03
N LEU A 91 -4.37 -10.75 12.71
CA LEU A 91 -5.15 -10.01 13.74
C LEU A 91 -4.93 -8.47 13.77
N PRO A 92 -5.94 -7.64 14.13
CA PRO A 92 -5.91 -6.17 14.00
C PRO A 92 -5.30 -5.37 15.18
N TYR A 93 -4.82 -4.14 14.93
CA TYR A 93 -4.44 -3.07 15.90
C TYR A 93 -3.21 -3.31 16.80
N ARG A 94 -2.20 -4.05 16.35
CA ARG A 94 -0.91 -4.18 17.07
C ARG A 94 0.15 -3.21 16.50
N PRO A 95 1.15 -2.76 17.27
CA PRO A 95 2.21 -1.88 16.76
C PRO A 95 3.04 -2.60 15.69
N HIS A 96 3.41 -1.88 14.63
CA HIS A 96 4.18 -2.44 13.54
C HIS A 96 5.02 -1.35 12.87
N VAL A 97 6.34 -1.43 13.01
CA VAL A 97 7.29 -0.45 12.49
C VAL A 97 8.14 -1.09 11.40
N VAL A 98 8.23 -0.43 10.25
CA VAL A 98 8.96 -0.94 9.10
C VAL A 98 10.06 0.01 8.65
N VAL A 99 11.24 -0.54 8.33
CA VAL A 99 12.38 0.25 7.89
C VAL A 99 12.96 -0.34 6.60
N ASP A 100 12.84 0.39 5.48
CA ASP A 100 13.59 0.12 4.25
C ASP A 100 14.70 1.15 4.08
N ARG A 101 15.94 0.72 4.31
CA ARG A 101 17.17 1.53 4.20
C ARG A 101 17.13 2.85 5.01
N HIS A 102 16.63 3.91 4.40
CA HIS A 102 16.53 5.24 5.02
C HIS A 102 15.10 5.67 5.33
N LEU A 103 14.10 4.87 4.97
CA LEU A 103 12.69 5.15 5.20
C LEU A 103 12.19 4.36 6.41
N TYR A 104 11.61 5.06 7.38
CA TYR A 104 11.06 4.48 8.62
C TYR A 104 9.58 4.78 8.69
N THR A 105 8.75 3.77 8.94
CA THR A 105 7.27 3.90 8.99
C THR A 105 6.70 3.19 10.21
N GLY A 106 5.55 3.67 10.70
CA GLY A 106 4.80 3.06 11.80
C GLY A 106 3.32 2.91 11.41
N GLN A 107 2.77 1.72 11.59
CA GLN A 107 1.45 1.31 11.11
C GLN A 107 0.27 2.06 11.75
N ASN A 108 0.42 2.54 12.98
CA ASN A 108 -0.66 3.17 13.74
C ASN A 108 -0.10 4.07 14.86
N PRO A 109 -0.92 4.88 15.57
CA PRO A 109 -0.44 5.79 16.61
C PRO A 109 0.36 5.13 17.74
N GLN A 110 0.11 3.83 18.01
CA GLN A 110 0.84 3.06 19.02
C GLN A 110 2.28 2.75 18.58
N SER A 111 2.60 2.93 17.28
CA SER A 111 3.92 2.69 16.69
C SER A 111 4.85 3.92 16.78
N SER A 112 4.37 5.08 17.22
CA SER A 112 5.14 6.34 17.22
C SER A 112 6.39 6.35 18.11
N ARG A 113 6.28 5.85 19.36
CA ARG A 113 7.45 5.73 20.26
C ARG A 113 8.47 4.69 19.76
N PRO A 114 8.04 3.47 19.36
CA PRO A 114 8.94 2.48 18.76
C PRO A 114 9.64 2.94 17.47
N LEU A 115 8.96 3.77 16.66
CA LEU A 115 9.51 4.37 15.45
C LEU A 115 10.66 5.34 15.77
N ALA A 116 10.45 6.26 16.72
CA ALA A 116 11.46 7.22 17.14
C ALA A 116 12.70 6.54 17.74
N GLU A 117 12.50 5.50 18.55
CA GLU A 117 13.59 4.71 19.15
C GLU A 117 14.42 3.97 18.09
N ARG A 118 13.80 3.49 16.98
CA ARG A 118 14.54 2.88 15.87
C ARG A 118 15.35 3.90 15.07
N ILE A 119 14.82 5.09 14.82
CA ILE A 119 15.55 6.14 14.07
C ILE A 119 16.82 6.55 14.81
N LEU A 120 16.75 6.74 16.13
CA LEU A 120 17.90 7.07 16.97
C LEU A 120 18.99 5.99 16.92
N ALA A 121 18.60 4.73 17.10
CA ALA A 121 19.53 3.61 17.10
C ALA A 121 20.27 3.45 15.74
N ASP A 122 19.54 3.56 14.63
CA ASP A 122 20.14 3.41 13.30
C ASP A 122 21.00 4.62 12.89
N ALA A 123 20.76 5.81 13.46
CA ALA A 123 21.60 6.99 13.24
C ALA A 123 22.94 6.92 14.00
N GLU A 124 22.93 6.39 15.23
CA GLU A 124 24.15 6.17 16.02
C GLU A 124 25.04 5.09 15.42
N ALA A 125 24.46 4.01 14.89
CA ALA A 125 25.19 2.92 14.24
C ALA A 125 25.87 3.31 12.91
N ARG A 126 25.59 4.51 12.38
CA ARG A 126 26.17 5.05 11.13
C ARG A 126 27.31 6.05 11.37
N ARG A 127 27.64 6.34 12.63
CA ARG A 127 28.86 7.08 13.01
C ARG A 127 30.04 6.14 13.15
#